data_AF-A0A7J6S996-F1
#
_entry.id   AF-A0A7J6S996-F1
#
_cell.length_a   1.000
_cell.length_b   1.000
_cell.length_c   1.000
_cell.angle_alpha   90.00
_cell.angle_beta   90.00
_cell.angle_gamma   90.00
#
_symmetry.space_group_name_H-M   'P 1'
#
loop_
_entity.id
_entity.type
_entity.pdbx_description
1 polymer ?
#
loop_
_entity_poly.entity_id
_entity_poly.type
_entity_poly.pdbx_seq_one_letter_code
_entity_poly.pdbx_strand_id
1 'polypeptide(L)'
;MLMLIFYGTLLSLAVGRALVTPDEKGLCECDYFKIDITDECPKTSMGFDWEVLGEELYKVRALTFAGSRGREHRIRQLSAILNTATTPFHLGFECPLATASLYWSLAQDMAAEGRMRRAQALLIMGFIFTRDKGFNECTPWPVQGWDMLLGALHARQYVESAEAPSQLPDVPTYRDGTSKIAIVSICGYAANETVRVLSEENHALYAQLHG
;
A
#
# COMPACT_ATOMS: atom_id res chain seq x y z
N MET A 1 18.80 13.34 -2.42
CA MET A 1 17.76 13.59 -1.38
C MET A 1 16.80 14.69 -1.86
N LEU A 2 16.15 14.49 -3.01
CA LEU A 2 15.22 15.46 -3.63
C LEU A 2 14.01 14.79 -4.28
N MET A 3 13.96 13.46 -4.29
CA MET A 3 12.88 12.68 -4.92
C MET A 3 11.68 12.41 -4.01
N LEU A 4 11.81 12.53 -2.68
CA LEU A 4 10.72 12.22 -1.74
C LEU A 4 9.71 13.36 -1.54
N ILE A 5 10.12 14.62 -1.76
CA ILE A 5 9.26 15.79 -1.53
C ILE A 5 8.19 15.94 -2.62
N PHE A 6 8.47 15.49 -3.85
CA PHE A 6 7.53 15.59 -4.97
C PHE A 6 6.34 14.61 -4.87
N TYR A 7 6.47 13.48 -4.17
CA TYR A 7 5.39 12.49 -4.06
C TYR A 7 4.30 12.91 -3.06
N GLY A 8 4.65 13.63 -1.98
CA GLY A 8 3.69 14.12 -0.99
C GLY A 8 2.72 15.16 -1.55
N THR A 9 3.20 16.03 -2.45
CA THR A 9 2.38 17.05 -3.13
C THR A 9 1.50 16.46 -4.23
N LEU A 10 1.99 15.46 -4.98
CA LEU A 10 1.19 14.78 -6.01
C LEU A 10 0.01 14.00 -5.42
N LEU A 11 0.20 13.32 -4.29
CA LEU A 11 -0.90 12.64 -3.60
C LEU A 11 -1.93 13.63 -3.04
N SER A 12 -1.48 14.77 -2.51
CA SER A 12 -2.38 15.80 -1.97
C SER A 12 -3.21 16.48 -3.06
N LEU A 13 -2.65 16.65 -4.27
CA LEU A 13 -3.37 17.17 -5.44
C LEU A 13 -4.34 16.15 -6.06
N ALA A 14 -3.99 14.86 -6.06
CA ALA A 14 -4.87 13.79 -6.56
C ALA A 14 -6.04 13.54 -5.59
N VAL A 15 -5.80 13.54 -4.28
CA VAL A 15 -6.83 13.34 -3.24
C VAL A 15 -7.76 14.55 -3.13
N GLY A 16 -7.26 15.77 -3.36
CA GLY A 16 -8.07 16.99 -3.30
C GLY A 16 -9.20 17.07 -4.35
N ARG A 17 -9.11 16.28 -5.43
CA ARG A 17 -10.19 16.15 -6.45
C ARG A 17 -11.10 14.94 -6.24
N ALA A 18 -10.72 13.99 -5.39
CA ALA A 18 -11.47 12.73 -5.17
C ALA A 18 -12.45 12.79 -3.99
N LEU A 19 -12.50 13.90 -3.24
CA LEU A 19 -13.44 14.10 -2.14
C LEU A 19 -14.82 14.56 -2.66
N VAL A 20 -15.48 13.72 -3.46
CA VAL A 20 -16.92 13.82 -3.67
C VAL A 20 -17.54 12.69 -2.89
N THR A 21 -17.94 12.96 -1.64
CA THR A 21 -18.76 12.02 -0.85
C THR A 21 -19.96 11.58 -1.70
N PRO A 22 -20.27 10.28 -1.80
CA PRO A 22 -21.48 9.86 -2.51
C PRO A 22 -22.67 10.46 -1.77
N ASP A 23 -23.45 11.26 -2.49
CA ASP A 23 -24.74 11.77 -2.02
C ASP A 23 -25.66 10.55 -1.81
N GLU A 24 -26.21 10.38 -0.61
CA GLU A 24 -27.04 9.21 -0.22
C GLU A 24 -28.28 9.01 -1.11
N LYS A 25 -28.56 9.95 -2.02
CA LYS A 25 -29.73 9.96 -2.91
C LYS A 25 -29.48 9.44 -4.33
N GLY A 26 -28.34 8.84 -4.61
CA GLY A 26 -28.06 8.32 -5.95
C GLY A 26 -26.85 7.40 -6.01
N LEU A 27 -26.86 6.31 -5.24
CA LEU A 27 -26.08 5.13 -5.64
C LEU A 27 -26.61 4.72 -7.01
N CYS A 28 -25.92 5.09 -8.10
CA CYS A 28 -26.24 4.58 -9.42
C CYS A 28 -26.35 3.06 -9.31
N GLU A 29 -27.51 2.50 -9.64
CA GLU A 29 -27.69 1.06 -9.81
C GLU A 29 -26.85 0.64 -11.02
N CYS A 30 -25.55 0.47 -10.81
CA CYS A 30 -24.64 0.04 -11.85
C CYS A 30 -24.69 -1.47 -11.93
N ASP A 31 -25.26 -1.96 -13.03
CA ASP A 31 -25.24 -3.36 -13.38
C ASP A 31 -23.90 -3.67 -14.05
N TYR A 32 -22.90 -4.03 -13.23
CA TYR A 32 -21.53 -4.32 -13.66
C TYR A 32 -21.46 -5.42 -14.74
N PHE A 33 -22.45 -6.31 -14.81
CA PHE A 33 -22.51 -7.37 -15.82
C PHE A 33 -22.85 -6.85 -17.22
N LYS A 34 -23.30 -5.59 -17.34
CA LYS A 34 -23.64 -4.96 -18.61
C LYS A 34 -22.55 -4.04 -19.16
N ILE A 35 -21.51 -3.77 -18.39
CA ILE A 35 -20.41 -2.87 -18.81
C ILE A 35 -19.37 -3.74 -19.49
N ASP A 36 -19.19 -3.55 -20.79
CA ASP A 36 -18.16 -4.27 -21.52
C ASP A 36 -16.78 -3.68 -21.15
N ILE A 37 -15.78 -4.54 -21.00
CA ILE A 37 -14.39 -4.12 -20.77
C ILE A 37 -13.94 -3.18 -21.90
N THR A 38 -14.48 -3.38 -23.11
CA THR A 38 -14.18 -2.60 -24.30
C THR A 38 -14.68 -1.16 -24.24
N ASP A 39 -15.67 -0.88 -23.39
CA ASP A 39 -16.19 0.47 -23.15
C ASP A 39 -15.18 1.33 -22.37
N GLU A 40 -14.36 0.71 -21.51
CA GLU A 40 -13.35 1.41 -20.70
C GLU A 40 -11.94 1.31 -21.27
N CYS A 41 -11.68 0.27 -22.07
CA CYS A 41 -10.34 -0.08 -22.54
C CYS A 41 -10.35 -0.36 -24.04
N PRO A 42 -9.55 0.37 -24.84
CA PRO A 42 -9.60 0.24 -26.29
C PRO A 42 -9.13 -1.15 -26.74
N LYS A 43 -9.80 -1.73 -27.74
CA LYS A 43 -9.25 -2.87 -28.50
C LYS A 43 -8.06 -2.36 -29.32
N THR A 44 -6.85 -2.54 -28.80
CA THR A 44 -5.67 -1.97 -29.44
C THR A 44 -5.20 -2.82 -30.61
N SER A 45 -4.79 -2.14 -31.68
CA SER A 45 -4.17 -2.75 -32.86
C SER A 45 -2.80 -3.38 -32.56
N MET A 46 -2.23 -3.13 -31.38
CA MET A 46 -0.95 -3.65 -30.92
C MET A 46 -1.04 -5.03 -30.23
N GLY A 47 -2.23 -5.64 -30.18
CA GLY A 47 -2.38 -7.04 -29.79
C GLY A 47 -2.38 -7.31 -28.28
N PHE A 48 -2.56 -6.29 -27.44
CA PHE A 48 -2.76 -6.49 -26.01
C PHE A 48 -4.27 -6.62 -25.72
N ASP A 49 -4.67 -7.80 -25.24
CA ASP A 49 -6.07 -8.12 -25.01
C ASP A 49 -6.46 -7.85 -23.54
N TRP A 50 -7.15 -6.73 -23.33
CA TRP A 50 -7.65 -6.33 -22.01
C TRP A 50 -8.77 -7.24 -21.50
N GLU A 51 -9.54 -7.88 -22.38
CA GLU A 51 -10.58 -8.84 -21.97
C GLU A 51 -9.92 -10.06 -21.34
N VAL A 52 -8.90 -10.62 -22.02
CA VAL A 52 -8.10 -11.75 -21.49
C VAL A 52 -7.41 -11.37 -20.18
N LEU A 53 -6.85 -10.16 -20.09
CA LEU A 53 -6.24 -9.69 -18.84
C LEU A 53 -7.27 -9.60 -17.71
N GLY A 54 -8.48 -9.11 -17.99
CA GLY A 54 -9.57 -9.06 -17.03
C GLY A 54 -9.89 -10.43 -16.47
N GLU A 55 -10.11 -11.42 -17.34
CA GLU A 55 -10.36 -12.79 -16.93
C GLU A 55 -9.23 -13.37 -16.07
N GLU A 56 -7.98 -13.21 -16.50
CA GLU A 56 -6.82 -13.69 -15.76
C GLU A 56 -6.71 -13.00 -14.39
N LEU A 57 -6.94 -11.69 -14.32
CA LEU A 57 -6.95 -10.96 -13.05
C LEU A 57 -8.00 -11.51 -12.08
N TYR A 58 -9.22 -11.81 -12.55
CA TYR A 58 -10.25 -12.42 -11.71
C TYR A 58 -9.86 -13.82 -11.21
N LYS A 59 -9.33 -14.68 -12.10
CA LYS A 59 -8.83 -16.01 -11.73
C LYS A 59 -7.72 -15.92 -10.66
N VAL A 60 -6.76 -15.03 -10.88
CA VAL A 60 -5.63 -14.82 -9.96
C VAL A 60 -6.11 -14.27 -8.62
N ARG A 61 -7.06 -13.33 -8.59
CA ARG A 61 -7.64 -12.81 -7.33
C ARG A 61 -8.39 -13.89 -6.56
N ALA A 62 -9.02 -14.86 -7.22
CA ALA A 62 -9.67 -15.98 -6.56
C ALA A 62 -8.69 -16.90 -5.79
N LEU A 63 -7.38 -16.88 -6.13
CA LEU A 63 -6.36 -17.64 -5.40
C LEU A 63 -6.15 -17.16 -3.96
N THR A 64 -6.69 -15.99 -3.59
CA THR A 64 -6.74 -15.53 -2.19
C THR A 64 -7.38 -16.57 -1.26
N PHE A 65 -8.34 -17.35 -1.78
CA PHE A 65 -9.04 -18.38 -1.01
C PHE A 65 -8.31 -19.74 -0.99
N ALA A 66 -7.21 -19.89 -1.73
CA ALA A 66 -6.44 -21.14 -1.83
C ALA A 66 -5.34 -21.30 -0.77
N GLY A 67 -5.41 -20.54 0.33
CA GLY A 67 -4.48 -20.61 1.46
C GLY A 67 -3.06 -20.10 1.14
N SER A 68 -2.07 -20.53 1.93
CA SER A 68 -0.70 -19.98 1.87
C SER A 68 0.01 -20.21 0.53
N ARG A 69 -0.13 -21.40 -0.08
CA ARG A 69 0.40 -21.69 -1.42
C ARG A 69 -0.31 -20.88 -2.51
N GLY A 70 -1.61 -20.64 -2.34
CA GLY A 70 -2.40 -19.79 -3.24
C GLY A 70 -1.88 -18.36 -3.28
N ARG A 71 -1.49 -17.81 -2.13
CA ARG A 71 -0.96 -16.45 -2.01
C ARG A 71 0.37 -16.24 -2.74
N GLU A 72 1.36 -17.12 -2.55
CA GLU A 72 2.64 -16.99 -3.27
C GLU A 72 2.47 -17.12 -4.78
N HIS A 73 1.51 -17.95 -5.21
CA HIS A 73 1.17 -18.10 -6.62
C HIS A 73 0.48 -16.84 -7.15
N ARG A 74 -0.46 -16.27 -6.38
CA ARG A 74 -1.15 -15.00 -6.66
C ARG A 74 -0.17 -13.86 -6.88
N ILE A 75 0.75 -13.62 -5.94
CA ILE A 75 1.73 -12.53 -6.05
C ILE A 75 2.58 -12.68 -7.31
N ARG A 76 3.05 -13.90 -7.61
CA ARG A 76 3.85 -14.17 -8.82
C ARG A 76 3.07 -13.91 -10.09
N GLN A 77 1.83 -14.39 -10.18
CA GLN A 77 0.99 -14.19 -11.36
C GLN A 77 0.59 -12.72 -11.54
N LEU A 78 0.17 -12.03 -10.47
CA LEU A 78 -0.11 -10.59 -10.52
C LEU A 78 1.12 -9.79 -10.97
N SER A 79 2.30 -10.13 -10.46
CA SER A 79 3.56 -9.47 -10.87
C SER A 79 3.88 -9.72 -12.34
N ALA A 80 3.64 -10.93 -12.85
CA ALA A 80 3.85 -11.26 -14.25
C ALA A 80 2.87 -10.50 -15.16
N ILE A 81 1.58 -10.49 -14.82
CA ILE A 81 0.53 -9.76 -15.56
C ILE A 81 0.84 -8.26 -15.55
N LEU A 82 1.18 -7.71 -14.38
CA LEU A 82 1.56 -6.31 -14.26
C LEU A 82 2.77 -5.99 -15.15
N ASN A 83 3.80 -6.84 -15.12
CA ASN A 83 4.96 -6.65 -15.98
C ASN A 83 4.57 -6.63 -17.47
N THR A 84 3.68 -7.52 -17.91
CA THR A 84 3.21 -7.51 -19.31
C THR A 84 2.43 -6.22 -19.63
N ALA A 85 1.55 -5.77 -18.73
CA ALA A 85 0.76 -4.54 -18.92
C ALA A 85 1.60 -3.25 -18.88
N THR A 86 2.75 -3.26 -18.19
CA THR A 86 3.57 -2.05 -17.97
C THR A 86 4.95 -2.08 -18.63
N THR A 87 5.38 -3.19 -19.25
CA THR A 87 6.69 -3.28 -19.96
C THR A 87 6.79 -2.17 -21.01
N PRO A 88 5.83 -2.03 -21.94
CA PRO A 88 5.60 -0.79 -22.64
C PRO A 88 4.74 0.14 -21.77
N PHE A 89 5.39 1.07 -21.06
CA PHE A 89 4.72 1.91 -20.05
C PHE A 89 3.46 2.64 -20.55
N HIS A 90 3.39 2.99 -21.84
CA HIS A 90 2.24 3.64 -22.46
C HIS A 90 0.99 2.74 -22.52
N LEU A 91 1.13 1.41 -22.66
CA LEU A 91 -0.02 0.49 -22.69
C LEU A 91 -0.81 0.56 -21.38
N GLY A 92 -0.13 0.69 -20.24
CA GLY A 92 -0.80 0.82 -18.94
C GLY A 92 -1.77 2.02 -18.85
N PHE A 93 -1.56 3.09 -19.64
CA PHE A 93 -2.46 4.26 -19.71
C PHE A 93 -3.62 4.10 -20.70
N GLU A 94 -3.57 3.10 -21.58
CA GLU A 94 -4.69 2.77 -22.45
C GLU A 94 -5.89 2.31 -21.62
N CYS A 95 -5.62 1.49 -20.60
CA CYS A 95 -6.60 0.95 -19.66
C CYS A 95 -6.17 1.19 -18.20
N PRO A 96 -6.35 2.42 -17.66
CA PRO A 96 -5.86 2.76 -16.33
C PRO A 96 -6.47 1.96 -15.19
N LEU A 97 -7.76 1.64 -15.28
CA LEU A 97 -8.48 0.94 -14.20
C LEU A 97 -8.05 -0.52 -14.09
N ALA A 98 -7.71 -1.19 -15.19
CA ALA A 98 -7.07 -2.50 -15.16
C ALA A 98 -5.69 -2.43 -14.50
N THR A 99 -4.87 -1.46 -14.91
CA THR A 99 -3.53 -1.29 -14.35
C THR A 99 -3.59 -0.96 -12.86
N ALA A 100 -4.47 -0.06 -12.46
CA ALA A 100 -4.73 0.26 -11.06
C ALA A 100 -5.23 -0.97 -10.28
N SER A 101 -6.06 -1.82 -10.89
CA SER A 101 -6.54 -3.06 -10.26
C SER A 101 -5.42 -4.06 -9.97
N LEU A 102 -4.41 -4.13 -10.83
CA LEU A 102 -3.23 -4.96 -10.61
C LEU A 102 -2.40 -4.44 -9.42
N TYR A 103 -2.12 -3.13 -9.40
CA TYR A 103 -1.43 -2.49 -8.28
C TYR A 103 -2.20 -2.63 -6.96
N TRP A 104 -3.52 -2.41 -6.98
CA TRP A 104 -4.41 -2.59 -5.85
C TRP A 104 -4.35 -4.03 -5.31
N SER A 105 -4.46 -5.02 -6.20
CA SER A 105 -4.44 -6.43 -5.80
C SER A 105 -3.10 -6.82 -5.17
N LEU A 106 -1.97 -6.34 -5.71
CA LEU A 106 -0.65 -6.53 -5.12
C LEU A 106 -0.51 -5.78 -3.79
N ALA A 107 -1.09 -4.59 -3.67
CA ALA A 107 -1.04 -3.81 -2.43
C ALA A 107 -1.77 -4.52 -1.29
N GLN A 108 -2.90 -5.16 -1.57
CA GLN A 108 -3.62 -6.00 -0.61
C GLN A 108 -2.74 -7.16 -0.12
N ASP A 109 -2.04 -7.84 -1.04
CA ASP A 109 -1.12 -8.91 -0.67
C ASP A 109 0.05 -8.39 0.18
N MET A 110 0.61 -7.21 -0.13
CA MET A 110 1.69 -6.62 0.69
C MET A 110 1.18 -6.18 2.07
N ALA A 111 -0.02 -5.61 2.15
CA ALA A 111 -0.65 -5.18 3.41
C ALA A 111 -0.93 -6.39 4.31
N ALA A 112 -1.46 -7.49 3.76
CA ALA A 112 -1.67 -8.75 4.48
C ALA A 112 -0.34 -9.41 4.96
N GLU A 113 0.81 -8.91 4.50
CA GLU A 113 2.17 -9.35 4.89
C GLU A 113 2.78 -8.41 5.94
N GLY A 114 2.04 -7.39 6.39
CA GLY A 114 2.55 -6.32 7.24
C GLY A 114 3.51 -5.36 6.53
N ARG A 115 3.67 -5.48 5.20
CA ARG A 115 4.60 -4.66 4.40
C ARG A 115 3.93 -3.36 3.94
N MET A 116 3.46 -2.57 4.90
CA MET A 116 2.64 -1.38 4.66
C MET A 116 3.33 -0.31 3.79
N ARG A 117 4.67 -0.15 3.90
CA ARG A 117 5.43 0.73 3.00
C ARG A 117 5.35 0.29 1.53
N ARG A 118 5.41 -1.02 1.26
CA ARG A 118 5.29 -1.56 -0.10
C ARG A 118 3.85 -1.45 -0.60
N ALA A 119 2.89 -1.74 0.26
CA ALA A 119 1.47 -1.53 -0.05
C ALA A 119 1.20 -0.07 -0.44
N GLN A 120 1.68 0.89 0.36
CA GLN A 120 1.56 2.32 0.06
C GLN A 120 2.19 2.68 -1.29
N ALA A 121 3.40 2.21 -1.58
CA ALA A 121 4.06 2.47 -2.86
C ALA A 121 3.25 1.93 -4.05
N LEU A 122 2.70 0.72 -3.95
CA LEU A 122 1.86 0.13 -4.99
C LEU A 122 0.56 0.93 -5.20
N LEU A 123 -0.08 1.38 -4.11
CA LEU A 123 -1.27 2.24 -4.18
C LEU A 123 -0.96 3.55 -4.90
N ILE A 124 0.18 4.18 -4.59
CA ILE A 124 0.65 5.39 -5.28
C ILE A 124 0.83 5.11 -6.78
N MET A 125 1.45 3.98 -7.13
CA MET A 125 1.64 3.62 -8.54
C MET A 125 0.32 3.48 -9.30
N GLY A 126 -0.69 2.86 -8.70
CA GLY A 126 -1.99 2.77 -9.36
C GLY A 126 -2.66 4.15 -9.53
N PHE A 127 -2.52 5.06 -8.56
CA PHE A 127 -3.06 6.43 -8.67
C PHE A 127 -2.42 7.22 -9.82
N ILE A 128 -1.17 6.92 -10.18
CA ILE A 128 -0.49 7.57 -11.31
C ILE A 128 -1.21 7.26 -12.63
N PHE A 129 -1.67 6.02 -12.83
CA PHE A 129 -2.37 5.64 -14.06
C PHE A 129 -3.76 6.27 -14.15
N THR A 130 -4.47 6.42 -13.02
CA THR A 130 -5.82 6.99 -12.99
C THR A 130 -5.85 8.51 -12.83
N ARG A 131 -4.70 9.18 -12.76
CA ARG A 131 -4.60 10.63 -12.53
C ARG A 131 -5.42 11.47 -13.51
N ASP A 132 -5.32 11.16 -14.80
CA ASP A 132 -5.90 12.01 -15.86
C ASP A 132 -7.32 11.58 -16.24
N LYS A 133 -7.58 10.26 -16.26
CA LYS A 133 -8.89 9.68 -16.62
C LYS A 133 -9.84 9.56 -15.41
N GLY A 134 -9.32 9.62 -14.19
CA GLY A 134 -10.09 9.45 -12.96
C GLY A 134 -10.44 7.99 -12.66
N PHE A 135 -11.24 7.79 -11.61
CA PHE A 135 -11.88 6.52 -11.30
C PHE A 135 -13.32 6.54 -11.79
N ASN A 136 -13.77 5.38 -12.30
CA ASN A 136 -15.17 5.10 -12.52
C ASN A 136 -15.63 4.13 -11.43
N GLU A 137 -16.65 4.49 -10.67
CA GLU A 137 -17.24 3.61 -9.64
C GLU A 137 -18.07 2.48 -10.27
N CYS A 138 -18.50 2.68 -11.52
CA CYS A 138 -19.25 1.73 -12.33
C CYS A 138 -18.33 1.10 -13.37
N THR A 139 -17.43 0.25 -12.90
CA THR A 139 -16.39 -0.38 -13.71
C THR A 139 -16.47 -1.92 -13.60
N PRO A 140 -16.19 -2.67 -14.68
CA PRO A 140 -16.00 -4.11 -14.60
C PRO A 140 -14.65 -4.47 -13.96
N TRP A 141 -13.82 -3.49 -13.63
CA TRP A 141 -12.53 -3.74 -13.00
C TRP A 141 -12.65 -3.93 -11.49
N PRO A 142 -11.82 -4.79 -10.88
CA PRO A 142 -11.93 -5.11 -9.46
C PRO A 142 -11.53 -4.00 -8.46
N VAL A 143 -11.22 -2.78 -8.92
CA VAL A 143 -10.86 -1.64 -8.07
C VAL A 143 -11.83 -0.48 -8.31
N GLN A 144 -12.42 -0.01 -7.23
CA GLN A 144 -13.18 1.23 -7.20
C GLN A 144 -12.32 2.38 -6.65
N GLY A 145 -12.66 3.62 -7.01
CA GLY A 145 -11.90 4.79 -6.57
C GLY A 145 -11.91 4.93 -5.06
N TRP A 146 -13.06 4.67 -4.45
CA TRP A 146 -13.22 4.67 -2.98
C TRP A 146 -12.37 3.63 -2.28
N ASP A 147 -12.37 2.39 -2.75
CA ASP A 147 -11.54 1.32 -2.17
C ASP A 147 -10.07 1.70 -2.15
N MET A 148 -9.60 2.22 -3.29
CA MET A 148 -8.22 2.59 -3.47
C MET A 148 -7.81 3.80 -2.63
N LEU A 149 -8.69 4.79 -2.53
CA LEU A 149 -8.51 5.96 -1.67
C LEU A 149 -8.43 5.59 -0.20
N LEU A 150 -9.39 4.80 0.29
CA LEU A 150 -9.42 4.37 1.68
C LEU A 150 -8.18 3.52 2.00
N GLY A 151 -7.85 2.57 1.15
CA GLY A 151 -6.63 1.76 1.32
C GLY A 151 -5.36 2.60 1.37
N ALA A 152 -5.25 3.64 0.53
CA ALA A 152 -4.09 4.53 0.53
C ALA A 152 -4.02 5.44 1.76
N LEU A 153 -5.15 5.95 2.23
CA LEU A 153 -5.22 6.73 3.47
C LEU A 153 -4.79 5.88 4.67
N HIS A 154 -5.31 4.65 4.79
CA HIS A 154 -4.92 3.73 5.85
C HIS A 154 -3.44 3.35 5.79
N ALA A 155 -2.94 3.02 4.59
CA ALA A 155 -1.52 2.68 4.41
C ALA A 155 -0.62 3.87 4.78
N ARG A 156 -1.01 5.08 4.38
CA ARG A 156 -0.30 6.31 4.71
C ARG A 156 -0.28 6.57 6.22
N GLN A 157 -1.43 6.55 6.88
CA GLN A 157 -1.52 6.77 8.33
C GLN A 157 -0.65 5.78 9.10
N TYR A 158 -0.67 4.50 8.70
CA TYR A 158 0.17 3.49 9.31
C TYR A 158 1.66 3.81 9.13
N VAL A 159 2.09 4.11 7.91
CA VAL A 159 3.50 4.43 7.62
C VAL A 159 3.95 5.68 8.36
N GLU A 160 3.13 6.73 8.36
CA GLU A 160 3.40 7.96 9.12
C GLU A 160 3.51 7.68 10.62
N SER A 161 2.63 6.84 11.19
CA SER A 161 2.71 6.46 12.60
C SER A 161 3.95 5.63 12.95
N ALA A 162 4.38 4.74 12.04
CA ALA A 162 5.56 3.91 12.21
C ALA A 162 6.87 4.69 12.02
N GLU A 163 6.82 5.78 11.25
CA GLU A 163 7.95 6.69 11.00
C GLU A 163 7.97 7.90 11.94
N ALA A 164 6.88 8.13 12.68
CA ALA A 164 6.82 9.20 13.66
C ALA A 164 7.97 9.01 14.66
N PRO A 165 8.73 10.08 14.94
CA PRO A 165 9.76 10.01 15.97
C PRO A 165 9.10 9.53 17.26
N SER A 166 9.69 8.52 17.91
CA SER A 166 9.20 7.97 19.17
C SER A 166 9.10 9.09 20.19
N GLN A 167 7.90 9.62 20.39
CA GLN A 167 7.61 10.52 21.50
C GLN A 167 7.54 9.64 22.74
N LEU A 168 8.69 9.47 23.40
CA LEU A 168 8.72 8.87 24.74
C LEU A 168 7.92 9.82 25.64
N PRO A 169 6.76 9.40 26.20
CA PRO A 169 5.83 10.32 26.86
C PRO A 169 6.41 11.02 28.09
N ASP A 170 7.50 10.50 28.66
CA ASP A 170 8.01 10.91 29.96
C ASP A 170 9.54 10.99 29.99
N VAL A 171 10.18 11.65 29.02
CA VAL A 171 11.57 12.09 29.22
C VAL A 171 11.52 13.53 29.71
N PRO A 172 11.85 13.80 30.99
CA PRO A 172 11.96 15.15 31.49
C PRO A 172 12.93 15.93 30.59
N THR A 173 12.44 16.99 29.94
CA THR A 173 13.28 17.92 29.16
C THR A 173 14.27 18.69 30.03
N TYR A 174 14.05 18.65 31.36
CA TYR A 174 14.95 19.18 32.37
C TYR A 174 15.54 18.03 33.20
N ARG A 175 16.84 17.78 33.03
CA ARG A 175 17.62 16.91 33.93
C ARG A 175 18.11 17.75 35.10
N ASP A 176 17.52 17.55 36.28
CA ASP A 176 18.18 17.95 37.52
C ASP A 176 19.46 17.11 37.62
N GLY A 177 20.62 17.78 37.57
CA GLY A 177 21.94 17.13 37.64
C GLY A 177 22.21 16.36 38.93
N THR A 178 21.27 16.34 39.89
CA THR A 178 21.36 15.61 41.16
C THR A 178 20.53 14.32 41.22
N SER A 179 19.65 14.08 40.25
CA SER A 179 18.77 12.91 40.25
C SER A 179 19.51 11.63 39.83
N LYS A 180 19.41 10.58 40.64
CA LYS A 180 19.92 9.23 40.30
C LYS A 180 18.89 8.50 39.44
N ILE A 181 19.29 8.06 38.25
CA ILE A 181 18.42 7.34 37.31
C ILE A 181 18.78 5.86 37.34
N ALA A 182 17.76 5.01 37.36
CA ALA A 182 17.92 3.56 37.21
C ALA A 182 17.36 3.12 35.86
N ILE A 183 18.13 2.34 35.10
CA ILE A 183 17.67 1.71 33.86
C ILE A 183 17.03 0.38 34.24
N VAL A 184 15.72 0.24 33.99
CA VAL A 184 14.97 -0.99 34.23
C VAL A 184 14.50 -1.54 32.88
N SER A 185 14.81 -2.80 32.62
CA SER A 185 14.36 -3.51 31.40
C SER A 185 13.75 -4.86 31.77
N ILE A 186 12.82 -5.33 30.94
CA ILE A 186 12.21 -6.67 31.04
C ILE A 186 12.50 -7.40 29.73
N CYS A 187 12.92 -8.66 29.83
CA CYS A 187 13.21 -9.52 28.70
C CYS A 187 12.46 -10.84 28.84
N GLY A 188 11.75 -11.24 27.78
CA GLY A 188 11.02 -12.52 27.73
C GLY A 188 11.89 -13.72 27.33
N TYR A 189 13.15 -13.50 26.98
CA TYR A 189 14.09 -14.54 26.57
C TYR A 189 14.81 -15.18 27.78
N ALA A 190 15.24 -16.44 27.61
CA ALA A 190 16.00 -17.17 28.62
C ALA A 190 17.32 -16.46 28.96
N ALA A 191 17.86 -16.73 30.15
CA ALA A 191 19.01 -16.00 30.70
C ALA A 191 20.29 -16.09 29.85
N ASN A 192 20.44 -17.15 29.06
CA ASN A 192 21.61 -17.46 28.24
C ASN A 192 21.47 -17.06 26.76
N GLU A 193 20.35 -16.45 26.37
CA GLU A 193 20.14 -16.03 24.98
C GLU A 193 21.00 -14.81 24.63
N THR A 194 21.63 -14.85 23.45
CA THR A 194 22.58 -13.82 22.98
C THR A 194 21.97 -12.42 23.00
N VAL A 195 20.67 -12.30 22.72
CA VAL A 195 19.97 -11.02 22.69
C VAL A 195 19.91 -10.36 24.08
N ARG A 196 19.89 -11.16 25.15
CA ARG A 196 19.85 -10.67 26.53
C ARG A 196 21.22 -10.15 26.96
N VAL A 197 22.28 -10.88 26.63
CA VAL A 197 23.67 -10.46 26.89
C VAL A 197 23.96 -9.13 26.19
N LEU A 198 23.62 -9.02 24.90
CA LEU A 198 23.80 -7.79 24.14
C LEU A 198 22.98 -6.62 24.70
N SER A 199 21.77 -6.90 25.21
CA SER A 199 20.94 -5.88 25.84
C SER A 199 21.56 -5.38 27.14
N GLU A 200 22.12 -6.26 27.98
CA GLU A 200 22.79 -5.90 29.23
C GLU A 200 24.04 -5.04 28.96
N GLU A 201 24.87 -5.43 27.98
CA GLU A 201 26.04 -4.66 27.56
C GLU A 201 25.67 -3.26 27.06
N ASN A 202 24.60 -3.15 26.25
CA ASN A 202 24.14 -1.87 25.72
C ASN A 202 23.62 -0.94 26.83
N HIS A 203 22.88 -1.48 27.80
CA HIS A 203 22.43 -0.70 28.97
C HIS A 203 23.61 -0.21 29.81
N ALA A 204 24.62 -1.05 30.04
CA ALA A 204 25.82 -0.67 30.77
C ALA A 204 26.60 0.44 30.07
N LEU A 205 26.76 0.34 28.74
CA LEU A 205 27.40 1.37 27.92
C LEU A 205 26.64 2.69 27.99
N TYR A 206 25.31 2.64 27.86
CA TYR A 206 24.46 3.82 27.95
C TYR A 206 24.59 4.51 29.32
N ALA A 207 24.55 3.74 30.42
CA ALA A 207 24.75 4.27 31.77
C ALA A 207 26.15 4.90 31.93
N GLN A 208 27.20 4.29 31.36
CA GLN A 208 28.55 4.84 31.43
C GLN A 208 28.68 6.19 30.68
N LEU A 209 28.04 6.31 29.52
CA LEU A 209 28.10 7.52 28.69
C LEU A 209 27.26 8.67 29.25
N HIS A 210 26.18 8.34 29.95
CA HIS A 210 25.18 9.34 30.36
C HIS A 210 25.12 9.58 31.86
N GLY A 211 25.82 8.81 32.70
CA GLY A 211 25.75 8.88 34.16
C GLY A 211 24.37 8.53 34.69
#